data_AF-A0A7J3V572-F1
#
_entry.id   AF-A0A7J3V572-F1
#
_cell.length_a   1.000
_cell.length_b   1.000
_cell.length_c   1.000
_cell.angle_alpha   90.00
_cell.angle_beta   90.00
_cell.angle_gamma   90.00
#
_symmetry.space_group_name_H-M   'P 1'
#
loop_
_entity.id
_entity.type
_entity.pdbx_description
1 polymer ?
#
loop_
_entity_poly.entity_id
_entity_poly.type
_entity_poly.pdbx_seq_one_letter_code
_entity_poly.pdbx_strand_id
1 'polypeptide(L)'
;MTASKMGLKAKRSNIKHGKYSKALVLPASLQIGKTSTLAANRLLIIDPRGEIKENDLLEFLENYVEPNFWPWLKQKKNSGNKPNIAT
;
A
#
# COMPACT_ATOMS: atom_id res chain seq x y z
N MET A 1 5.29 25.83 11.78
CA MET A 1 5.97 24.74 11.05
C MET A 1 4.90 23.78 10.54
N THR A 2 4.59 23.80 9.24
CA THR A 2 3.67 22.83 8.63
C THR A 2 4.38 21.49 8.56
N ALA A 3 3.85 20.46 9.23
CA ALA A 3 4.39 19.11 9.14
C ALA A 3 4.48 18.72 7.66
N SER A 4 5.70 18.52 7.15
CA SER A 4 5.90 18.04 5.79
C SER A 4 5.15 16.71 5.64
N LYS A 5 4.19 16.67 4.72
CA LYS A 5 3.35 15.49 4.51
C LYS A 5 4.23 14.40 3.90
N MET A 6 4.71 13.50 4.76
CA MET A 6 5.68 12.45 4.43
C MET A 6 5.27 11.48 3.30
N GLY A 7 3.99 11.43 2.89
CA GLY A 7 3.48 10.39 2.01
C GLY A 7 2.58 10.87 0.86
N LEU A 8 2.70 10.19 -0.29
CA LEU A 8 1.84 10.32 -1.46
C LEU A 8 0.58 9.47 -1.29
N LYS A 9 -0.61 10.04 -1.58
CA LYS A 9 -1.88 9.31 -1.60
C LYS A 9 -2.42 9.29 -3.03
N ALA A 10 -2.57 8.09 -3.60
CA ALA A 10 -3.01 7.93 -4.98
C ALA A 10 -3.84 6.65 -5.13
N LYS A 11 -4.83 6.67 -6.03
CA LYS A 11 -5.49 5.47 -6.56
C LYS A 11 -4.97 5.22 -7.97
N ARG A 12 -4.65 3.96 -8.30
CA ARG A 12 -4.09 3.55 -9.58
C ARG A 12 -4.83 2.33 -10.12
N SER A 13 -4.83 2.20 -11.44
CA SER A 13 -5.36 1.02 -12.11
C SER A 13 -4.37 -0.13 -11.99
N ASN A 14 -4.91 -1.34 -11.90
CA ASN A 14 -4.15 -2.57 -12.11
C ASN A 14 -4.31 -2.95 -13.57
N ILE A 15 -3.21 -3.00 -14.31
CA ILE A 15 -3.23 -3.35 -15.74
C ILE A 15 -2.89 -4.82 -15.93
N LYS A 16 -3.51 -5.47 -16.91
CA LYS A 16 -3.13 -6.84 -17.31
C LYS A 16 -1.72 -6.80 -17.86
N HIS A 17 -0.86 -7.68 -17.37
CA HIS A 17 0.50 -7.83 -17.89
C HIS A 17 0.75 -9.32 -18.16
N GLY A 18 1.11 -9.68 -19.39
CA GLY A 18 1.24 -11.10 -19.76
C GLY A 18 -0.05 -11.94 -19.57
N LYS A 19 0.14 -13.26 -19.51
CA LYS A 19 -0.96 -14.24 -19.41
C LYS A 19 -1.48 -14.40 -17.98
N TYR A 20 -0.59 -14.33 -16.99
CA TYR A 20 -0.88 -14.68 -15.59
C TYR A 20 -0.46 -13.60 -14.59
N SER A 21 -0.10 -12.38 -15.03
CA SER A 21 0.31 -11.32 -14.14
C SER A 21 -0.47 -10.02 -14.33
N LYS A 22 -0.29 -9.12 -13.36
CA LYS A 22 -0.82 -7.76 -13.38
C LYS A 22 0.33 -6.82 -13.04
N ALA A 23 0.28 -5.61 -13.57
CA ALA A 23 1.21 -4.55 -13.17
C ALA A 23 0.45 -3.46 -12.41
N LEU A 24 1.09 -2.96 -11.34
CA LEU A 24 0.67 -1.78 -10.61
C LEU A 24 1.38 -0.56 -11.19
N VAL A 25 0.62 0.47 -11.55
CA VAL A 25 1.21 1.71 -12.09
C VAL A 25 1.70 2.58 -10.94
N LEU A 26 3.01 2.72 -10.80
CA LEU A 26 3.61 3.62 -9.82
C LEU A 26 3.53 5.08 -10.30
N PRO A 27 3.15 6.04 -9.44
CA PRO A 27 3.25 7.46 -9.74
C PRO A 27 4.69 7.88 -10.12
N ALA A 28 4.85 8.72 -11.14
CA ALA A 28 6.15 9.19 -11.61
C ALA A 28 6.97 9.97 -10.56
N SER A 29 6.32 10.47 -9.51
CA SER A 29 6.99 11.17 -8.40
C SER A 29 7.64 10.23 -7.38
N LEU A 30 7.45 8.91 -7.47
CA LEU A 30 8.12 7.96 -6.61
C LEU A 30 9.52 7.64 -7.14
N GLN A 31 10.50 7.61 -6.24
CA GLN A 31 11.82 7.07 -6.55
C GLN A 31 11.71 5.55 -6.71
N ILE A 32 12.31 5.02 -7.78
CA ILE A 32 12.29 3.59 -8.12
C ILE A 32 13.70 3.05 -8.33
N GLY A 33 13.90 1.77 -8.04
CA GLY A 33 15.11 1.01 -8.36
C GLY A 33 14.96 0.24 -9.67
N LYS A 34 15.95 -0.61 -9.98
CA LYS A 34 15.91 -1.52 -11.13
C LYS A 34 14.81 -2.59 -10.98
N THR A 35 14.58 -3.02 -9.75
CA THR A 35 13.54 -3.97 -9.35
C THR A 35 12.88 -3.49 -8.07
N SER A 36 11.67 -3.97 -7.80
CA SER A 36 10.97 -3.73 -6.54
C SER A 36 10.85 -5.03 -5.77
N THR A 37 11.00 -4.95 -4.46
CA THR A 37 10.67 -6.06 -3.55
C THR A 37 9.24 -5.87 -3.07
N LEU A 38 8.48 -6.95 -2.93
CA LEU A 38 7.11 -6.88 -2.42
C LEU A 38 6.76 -8.07 -1.54
N ALA A 39 5.86 -7.84 -0.60
CA ALA A 39 5.17 -8.87 0.17
C ALA A 39 3.66 -8.64 0.07
N ALA A 40 2.89 -9.71 -0.14
CA ALA A 40 1.49 -9.62 -0.53
C ALA A 40 0.62 -10.65 0.18
N ASN A 41 -0.54 -10.19 0.65
CA ASN A 41 -1.71 -11.01 0.94
C ASN A 41 -2.97 -10.22 0.52
N ARG A 42 -3.75 -9.71 1.49
CA ARG A 42 -4.87 -8.81 1.22
C ARG A 42 -4.40 -7.36 1.15
N LEU A 43 -3.40 -7.00 1.97
CA LEU A 43 -2.59 -5.82 1.74
C LEU A 43 -1.33 -6.19 0.94
N LEU A 44 -0.77 -5.19 0.28
CA LEU A 44 0.45 -5.31 -0.51
C LEU A 44 1.40 -4.21 -0.04
N ILE A 45 2.59 -4.59 0.43
CA ILE A 45 3.68 -3.67 0.73
C ILE A 45 4.72 -3.85 -0.36
N ILE A 46 5.12 -2.73 -0.96
CA ILE A 46 6.12 -2.69 -2.02
C ILE A 46 7.22 -1.74 -1.55
N ASP A 47 8.46 -2.17 -1.67
CA ASP A 47 9.62 -1.29 -1.73
C ASP A 47 9.98 -1.04 -3.20
N PRO A 48 9.64 0.13 -3.77
CA PRO A 48 9.91 0.42 -5.18
C PRO A 48 11.40 0.47 -5.51
N ARG A 49 12.27 0.59 -4.50
CA ARG A 49 13.73 0.70 -4.65
C ARG A 49 14.43 -0.67 -4.63
N GLY A 50 13.79 -1.70 -4.07
CA GLY A 50 14.34 -3.05 -4.00
C GLY A 50 15.51 -3.19 -3.02
N GLU A 51 15.55 -2.35 -1.98
CA GLU A 51 16.59 -2.31 -0.95
C GLU A 51 16.28 -3.27 0.20
N ILE A 52 15.00 -3.59 0.43
CA ILE A 52 14.55 -4.49 1.49
C ILE A 52 14.41 -5.92 0.93
N LYS A 53 14.78 -6.94 1.71
CA LYS A 53 14.63 -8.35 1.32
C LYS A 53 13.17 -8.80 1.39
N GLU A 54 12.80 -9.79 0.57
CA GLU A 54 11.42 -10.30 0.48
C GLU A 54 10.93 -10.85 1.83
N ASN A 55 11.77 -11.63 2.51
CA ASN A 55 11.43 -12.25 3.79
C ASN A 55 11.22 -11.21 4.90
N ASP A 56 12.05 -10.17 4.94
CA ASP A 56 11.93 -9.10 5.93
C ASP A 56 10.64 -8.28 5.69
N LEU A 57 10.28 -8.02 4.43
CA LEU A 57 9.00 -7.39 4.08
C LEU A 57 7.79 -8.27 4.44
N LEU A 58 7.90 -9.58 4.23
CA LEU A 58 6.83 -10.53 4.55
C LEU A 58 6.63 -10.60 6.07
N GLU A 59 7.71 -10.78 6.84
CA GLU A 59 7.65 -10.77 8.30
C GLU A 59 7.04 -9.46 8.81
N PHE A 60 7.43 -8.32 8.23
CA PHE A 60 6.86 -7.03 8.59
C PHE A 60 5.36 -6.93 8.29
N LEU A 61 4.94 -7.39 7.11
CA LEU A 61 3.52 -7.42 6.71
C LEU A 61 2.69 -8.28 7.69
N GLU A 62 3.17 -9.48 8.00
CA GLU A 62 2.46 -10.49 8.79
C GLU A 62 2.41 -10.15 10.28
N ASN A 63 3.49 -9.62 10.85
CA ASN A 63 3.57 -9.39 12.29
C ASN A 63 3.15 -7.97 12.70
N TYR A 64 3.25 -6.98 11.81
CA TYR A 64 3.05 -5.58 12.17
C TYR A 64 1.95 -4.87 11.39
N VAL A 65 1.74 -5.19 10.11
CA VAL A 65 0.78 -4.43 9.30
C VAL A 65 -0.61 -5.07 9.32
N GLU A 66 -0.74 -6.31 8.86
CA GLU A 66 -2.06 -6.98 8.77
C GLU A 66 -2.75 -7.10 10.14
N PRO A 67 -2.11 -7.57 11.23
CA PRO A 67 -2.78 -7.76 12.52
C PRO A 67 -3.32 -6.46 13.12
N ASN A 68 -2.62 -5.34 12.87
CA ASN A 68 -2.98 -4.04 13.44
C ASN A 68 -3.94 -3.24 12.54
N PHE A 69 -3.82 -3.38 11.22
CA PHE A 69 -4.59 -2.58 10.26
C PHE A 69 -6.08 -2.96 10.23
N TRP A 70 -6.41 -4.25 10.22
CA TRP A 70 -7.80 -4.69 10.07
C TRP A 70 -8.69 -4.33 11.26
N PRO A 71 -8.27 -4.52 12.53
CA PRO A 71 -9.03 -4.06 13.69
C PRO A 71 -9.26 -2.55 13.66
N TRP A 72 -8.21 -1.77 13.34
CA TRP A 72 -8.32 -0.32 13.19
C TRP A 72 -9.34 0.07 12.11
N LEU A 73 -9.30 -0.56 10.94
CA LEU A 73 -10.24 -0.26 9.86
C LEU A 73 -11.69 -0.61 10.25
N LYS A 74 -11.89 -1.72 10.97
CA LYS A 74 -13.20 -2.12 11.50
C LYS A 74 -13.73 -1.10 12.50
N GLN A 75 -12.91 -0.67 13.46
CA GLN A 75 -13.27 0.37 14.42
C GLN A 75 -13.65 1.67 13.70
N LYS A 76 -12.84 2.12 12.75
CA LYS A 76 -13.10 3.34 11.97
C LYS A 76 -14.45 3.31 11.24
N LYS A 77 -14.84 2.16 10.68
CA LYS A 77 -16.14 1.99 10.03
C LYS A 77 -17.29 2.08 11.03
N ASN A 78 -17.11 1.52 12.22
CA ASN A 78 -18.11 1.54 13.29
C ASN A 78 -18.23 2.92 13.95
N SER A 79 -17.17 3.72 13.97
CA SER A 79 -17.15 5.08 14.52
C SER A 79 -17.82 6.15 13.64
N GLY A 80 -18.44 5.77 12.50
CA GLY A 80 -19.51 6.57 11.91
C GLY A 80 -19.14 7.95 11.38
N ASN A 81 -17.97 8.13 10.74
CA ASN A 81 -17.80 9.30 9.86
C ASN A 81 -18.57 9.03 8.55
N LYS A 82 -19.89 9.31 8.56
CA LYS A 82 -20.71 9.29 7.35
C LYS A 82 -20.04 10.21 6.31
N PRO A 83 -19.70 9.73 5.10
CA PRO A 83 -19.25 10.64 4.06
C PRO A 83 -20.37 11.67 3.82
N ASN A 84 -20.03 12.95 3.81
CA ASN A 84 -20.90 14.01 3.29
C ASN A 84 -21.11 13.70 1.79
N ILE A 85 -22.14 12.91 1.50
CA ILE A 85 -22.71 12.81 0.16
C ILE A 85 -23.69 13.97 0.11
N ALA A 86 -23.26 15.06 -0.53
CA ALA A 86 -24.19 16.11 -0.93
C ALA A 86 -25.27 15.47 -1.80
N THR A 87 -26.51 15.56 -1.32
CA THR A 87 -27.74 15.36 -2.11
C THR A 87 -27.86 16.42 -3.18
#